data_AF-A0AAE5X1Z4-F1
#
_entry.id   AF-A0AAE5X1Z4-F1
#
_cell.length_a   1.000
_cell.length_b   1.000
_cell.length_c   1.000
_cell.angle_alpha   90.00
_cell.angle_beta   90.00
_cell.angle_gamma   90.00
#
_symmetry.space_group_name_H-M   'P 1'
#
loop_
_entity.id
_entity.type
_entity.pdbx_description
1 polymer ?
#
loop_
_entity_poly.entity_id
_entity_poly.type
_entity_poly.pdbx_seq_one_letter_code
_entity_poly.pdbx_strand_id
1 'polypeptide(L)'
;MKIRAHAESHVVELDDGSCWQIFPGDLAATLSWKPETELHLSPSGDRVSSHVLVNGADQSRVRVIAAGQDWPDGEVKKVLKGG
;
A
#
# COMPACT_ATOMS: atom_id res chain seq x y z
N MET A 1 6.17 10.31 6.56
CA MET A 1 5.51 10.75 5.31
C MET A 1 4.03 10.91 5.58
N LYS A 2 3.31 11.72 4.82
CA LYS A 2 1.85 11.91 4.93
C LYS A 2 1.18 11.64 3.60
N ILE A 3 -0.12 11.38 3.64
CA ILE A 3 -0.93 11.20 2.44
C ILE A 3 -1.21 12.57 1.84
N ARG A 4 -0.78 12.76 0.60
CA ARG A 4 -1.06 13.95 -0.18
C ARG A 4 -2.37 13.84 -0.95
N ALA A 5 -2.59 12.69 -1.59
CA ALA A 5 -3.83 12.41 -2.31
C ALA A 5 -4.08 10.89 -2.43
N HIS A 6 -5.34 10.52 -2.61
CA HIS A 6 -5.73 9.21 -3.11
C HIS A 6 -6.14 9.37 -4.57
N ALA A 7 -5.31 8.86 -5.49
CA ALA A 7 -5.55 8.92 -6.93
C ALA A 7 -6.08 7.55 -7.39
N GLU A 8 -7.35 7.46 -7.77
CA GLU A 8 -8.03 6.18 -8.02
C GLU A 8 -8.07 5.29 -6.75
N SER A 9 -9.05 4.42 -6.56
CA SER A 9 -9.34 3.77 -5.26
C SER A 9 -8.24 2.86 -4.67
N HIS A 10 -7.06 2.82 -5.28
CA HIS A 10 -5.95 1.91 -5.01
C HIS A 10 -4.56 2.55 -5.11
N VAL A 11 -4.41 3.84 -5.43
CA VAL A 11 -3.09 4.51 -5.43
C VAL A 11 -3.07 5.65 -4.42
N VAL A 12 -1.99 5.72 -3.64
CA VAL A 12 -1.72 6.77 -2.66
C VAL A 12 -0.52 7.58 -3.14
N GLU A 13 -0.71 8.89 -3.25
CA GLU A 13 0.37 9.86 -3.42
C GLU A 13 0.80 10.36 -2.04
N LEU A 14 2.10 10.29 -1.77
CA LEU A 14 2.72 10.78 -0.54
C LEU A 14 3.23 12.22 -0.71
N ASP A 15 3.52 12.88 0.41
CA ASP A 15 3.98 14.28 0.43
C ASP A 15 5.32 14.51 -0.29
N ASP A 16 6.15 13.46 -0.40
CA ASP A 16 7.41 13.47 -1.14
C ASP A 16 7.23 13.35 -2.67
N GLY A 17 5.98 13.22 -3.13
CA GLY A 17 5.63 13.03 -4.55
C GLY A 17 5.71 11.59 -5.04
N SER A 18 5.99 10.62 -4.16
CA SER A 18 5.97 9.20 -4.52
C SER A 18 4.53 8.65 -4.58
N CYS A 19 4.27 7.81 -5.57
CA CYS A 19 2.97 7.18 -5.79
C CYS A 19 3.06 5.66 -5.61
N TRP A 20 2.16 5.10 -4.81
CA TRP A 20 2.18 3.70 -4.41
C TRP A 20 0.82 3.05 -4.63
N GLN A 21 0.82 1.92 -5.34
CA GLN A 21 -0.37 1.11 -5.54
C GLN A 21 -0.52 0.14 -4.37
N ILE A 22 -1.69 0.16 -3.74
CA ILE A 22 -2.04 -0.69 -2.59
C ILE A 22 -2.42 -2.09 -3.07
N PHE A 23 -1.98 -3.09 -2.33
CA PHE A 23 -2.35 -4.47 -2.58
C PHE A 23 -3.87 -4.64 -2.43
N PRO A 24 -4.57 -5.27 -3.39
CA PRO A 24 -6.03 -5.36 -3.35
C PRO A 24 -6.60 -5.97 -2.05
N GLY A 25 -5.88 -6.92 -1.44
CA GLY A 25 -6.30 -7.53 -0.17
C GLY A 25 -6.16 -6.61 1.06
N ASP A 26 -5.38 -5.53 0.95
CA ASP A 26 -5.10 -4.61 2.06
C ASP A 26 -5.87 -3.28 1.94
N LEU A 27 -6.67 -3.11 0.88
CA LEU A 27 -7.47 -1.90 0.63
C LEU A 27 -8.34 -1.50 1.83
N ALA A 28 -8.95 -2.48 2.51
CA ALA A 28 -9.80 -2.21 3.67
C ALA A 28 -9.05 -1.50 4.81
N ALA A 29 -7.77 -1.80 5.01
CA ALA A 29 -6.96 -1.15 6.05
C ALA A 29 -6.66 0.32 5.74
N THR A 30 -6.63 0.68 4.45
CA THR A 30 -6.41 2.08 4.02
C THR A 30 -7.63 2.98 4.17
N LEU A 31 -8.83 2.41 4.38
CA LEU A 31 -10.06 3.19 4.60
C LEU A 31 -10.04 4.01 5.90
N SER A 32 -9.23 3.59 6.88
CA SER A 32 -9.09 4.30 8.16
C SER A 32 -8.03 5.40 8.12
N TRP A 33 -7.29 5.53 7.00
CA TRP A 33 -6.21 6.50 6.89
C TRP A 33 -6.75 7.89 6.59
N LYS A 34 -6.19 8.88 7.27
CA LYS A 34 -6.51 10.30 7.08
C LYS A 34 -5.34 10.98 6.37
N PRO A 35 -5.55 12.14 5.71
CA PRO A 35 -4.46 12.94 5.15
C PRO A 35 -3.34 13.24 6.17
N GLU A 36 -3.72 13.38 7.43
CA GLU A 36 -2.82 13.69 8.55
C GLU A 36 -2.06 12.47 9.08
N THR A 37 -2.44 11.26 8.66
CA THR A 37 -1.82 10.01 9.09
C THR A 37 -0.34 10.01 8.72
N GLU A 38 0.50 9.80 9.71
CA GLU A 38 1.91 9.53 9.47
C GLU A 38 2.09 8.11 8.97
N LEU A 39 2.68 8.00 7.78
CA LEU A 39 3.05 6.77 7.13
C LEU A 39 4.57 6.63 7.09
N HIS A 40 5.02 5.39 7.25
CA HIS A 40 6.41 4.98 7.07
C HIS A 40 6.49 3.94 5.96
N LEU A 41 7.32 4.20 4.96
CA LEU A 41 7.62 3.23 3.90
C LEU A 41 8.79 2.34 4.34
N SER A 42 8.67 1.03 4.14
CA SER A 42 9.73 0.06 4.42
C SER A 42 9.81 -0.97 3.28
N PRO A 43 11.00 -1.43 2.86
CA PRO A 43 11.10 -2.48 1.86
C PRO A 43 10.44 -3.78 2.35
N SER A 44 9.67 -4.44 1.49
CA SER A 44 9.11 -5.75 1.82
C SER A 44 10.08 -6.86 1.45
N GLY A 45 10.25 -7.84 2.34
CA GLY A 45 10.94 -9.09 2.03
C GLY A 45 10.07 -10.12 1.32
N ASP A 46 8.84 -9.77 0.98
CA ASP A 46 7.89 -10.65 0.31
C ASP A 46 8.10 -10.66 -1.22
N ARG A 47 7.63 -11.72 -1.89
CA ARG A 47 7.76 -11.84 -3.36
C ARG A 47 6.69 -11.07 -4.13
N VAL A 48 5.61 -10.67 -3.46
CA VAL A 48 4.45 -10.04 -4.10
C VAL A 48 4.54 -8.53 -4.10
N SER A 49 4.96 -7.94 -2.99
CA SER A 49 5.12 -6.49 -2.84
C SER A 49 6.56 -6.07 -2.99
N SER A 50 6.78 -4.80 -3.28
CA SER A 50 8.11 -4.20 -3.22
C SER A 50 8.34 -3.50 -1.88
N HIS A 51 7.30 -2.88 -1.34
CA HIS A 51 7.35 -2.13 -0.08
C HIS A 51 6.10 -2.37 0.77
N VAL A 52 6.16 -1.91 2.02
CA VAL A 52 5.05 -1.86 2.97
C VAL A 52 4.93 -0.43 3.48
N LEU A 53 3.71 0.11 3.44
CA LEU A 53 3.36 1.32 4.16
C LEU A 53 2.84 0.95 5.55
N VAL A 54 3.42 1.56 6.57
CA VAL A 54 3.07 1.36 7.98
C VAL A 54 2.45 2.65 8.51
N ASN A 55 1.22 2.57 9.01
CA ASN A 55 0.56 3.67 9.69
C ASN A 55 1.14 3.82 11.10
N GLY A 56 1.72 4.98 11.42
CA GLY A 56 2.32 5.26 12.71
C GLY A 56 1.31 5.29 13.86
N ALA A 57 0.05 5.67 13.59
CA ALA A 57 -0.98 5.85 14.61
C ALA A 57 -1.56 4.54 15.15
N ASP A 58 -1.79 3.56 14.27
CA ASP A 58 -2.42 2.28 14.64
C ASP A 58 -1.56 1.05 14.29
N GLN A 59 -0.36 1.27 13.73
CA GLN A 59 0.59 0.22 13.31
C GLN A 59 0.06 -0.72 12.21
N SER A 60 -1.06 -0.40 11.56
CA SER A 60 -1.52 -1.14 10.38
C SER A 60 -0.50 -1.08 9.26
N ARG A 61 -0.38 -2.20 8.54
CA ARG A 61 0.59 -2.40 7.47
C ARG A 61 -0.14 -2.78 6.20
N VAL A 62 0.18 -2.11 5.10
CA VAL A 62 -0.36 -2.45 3.79
C VAL A 62 0.77 -2.63 2.80
N ARG A 63 0.65 -3.66 1.98
CA ARG A 63 1.60 -3.99 0.92
C ARG A 63 1.41 -3.04 -0.24
N VAL A 64 2.51 -2.58 -0.82
CA VAL A 64 2.50 -1.68 -1.97
C VAL A 64 3.56 -2.02 -3.02
N ILE A 65 3.29 -1.56 -4.24
CA ILE A 65 4.25 -1.49 -5.36
C ILE A 65 4.26 -0.07 -5.94
N ALA A 66 5.28 0.30 -6.70
CA ALA A 66 5.32 1.62 -7.33
C ALA A 66 4.14 1.76 -8.30
N ALA A 67 3.51 2.94 -8.33
CA ALA A 67 2.42 3.20 -9.25
C ALA A 67 2.86 2.97 -10.70
N GLY A 68 2.01 2.29 -11.49
CA GLY A 68 2.31 1.90 -12.87
C GLY A 68 3.09 0.58 -13.01
N GLN A 69 3.41 -0.09 -11.90
CA GLN A 69 3.84 -1.50 -11.94
C GLN A 69 2.63 -2.44 -11.83
N ASP A 70 2.70 -3.57 -12.51
CA ASP A 70 1.73 -4.64 -12.38
C ASP A 70 2.04 -5.54 -11.19
N TRP A 71 0.98 -5.95 -10.50
CA TRP A 71 1.10 -6.98 -9.49
C TRP A 71 1.44 -8.33 -10.14
N PRO A 72 2.25 -9.18 -9.49
CA PRO A 72 2.51 -10.53 -9.98
C PRO A 72 1.24 -11.39 -9.85
N ASP A 73 0.43 -11.41 -10.91
CA ASP A 73 -0.94 -11.96 -10.96
C ASP A 73 -1.04 -13.39 -10.40
N GLY A 74 -0.04 -14.23 -10.68
CA GLY A 74 0.04 -15.61 -10.20
C GLY A 74 0.23 -15.73 -8.68
N GLU A 75 0.97 -14.82 -8.06
CA GLU A 75 1.18 -14.81 -6.62
C GLU A 75 0.04 -14.09 -5.89
N VAL A 76 -0.49 -13.00 -6.47
CA VAL A 76 -1.70 -12.33 -5.94
C VAL A 76 -2.87 -13.29 -5.85
N LYS A 77 -3.12 -14.09 -6.91
CA LYS A 77 -4.20 -15.08 -6.90
C LYS A 77 -4.01 -16.17 -5.85
N LYS A 78 -2.78 -16.59 -5.56
CA LYS A 78 -2.52 -17.55 -4.48
C LYS A 78 -2.80 -16.95 -3.12
N VAL A 79 -2.34 -15.71 -2.89
CA VAL A 79 -2.55 -14.98 -1.63
C VAL A 79 -4.04 -14.72 -1.38
N LEU A 80 -4.79 -14.30 -2.40
CA LEU A 80 -6.22 -14.00 -2.27
C LEU A 80 -7.11 -15.24 -2.17
N LYS A 81 -6.69 -16.39 -2.71
CA LYS A 81 -7.44 -17.67 -2.61
C LYS A 81 -7.18 -18.44 -1.31
N GLY A 82 -6.13 -18.10 -0.57
CA GLY A 82 -5.77 -18.77 0.68
C GLY A 82 -6.34 -18.13 1.95
N GLY A 83 -7.15 -17.07 1.81
CA GLY A 83 -7.79 -16.34 2.91
C GLY A 83 -9.17 -16.86 3.26
#